data_AF-A0A537ZK99-F1
#
_entry.id   AF-A0A537ZK99-F1
#
_cell.length_a   1.000
_cell.length_b   1.000
_cell.length_c   1.000
_cell.angle_alpha   90.00
_cell.angle_beta   90.00
_cell.angle_gamma   90.00
#
_symmetry.space_group_name_H-M   'P 1'
#
loop_
_entity.id
_entity.type
_entity.pdbx_description
1 polymer ?
#
loop_
_entity_poly.entity_id
_entity_poly.type
_entity_poly.pdbx_seq_one_letter_code
_entity_poly.pdbx_strand_id
1 'polypeptide(L)' 'MPWHFIRIGGSNPNPKGRRDEVEKIVQKHGGTLEGFWYSYELTTAYALTKDPGDAAALARDLKAQQVIEMRGVDEVGS' A
#
# COMPACT_ATOMS: atom_id res chain seq x y z
N MET A 1 4.74 -15.09 1.90
CA MET A 1 3.66 -14.08 1.93
C MET A 1 4.18 -12.79 1.30
N PRO A 2 3.61 -12.32 0.17
CA PRO A 2 4.12 -11.15 -0.54
C PRO A 2 3.72 -9.84 0.16
N TRP A 3 4.69 -8.94 0.25
CA TRP A 3 4.51 -7.57 0.69
C TRP A 3 4.38 -6.66 -0.52
N HIS A 4 3.61 -5.58 -0.41
CA HIS A 4 3.44 -4.62 -1.49
C HIS A 4 3.72 -3.22 -0.97
N PHE A 5 4.65 -2.54 -1.63
CA PHE A 5 4.88 -1.11 -1.44
C PHE A 5 4.14 -0.34 -2.52
N ILE A 6 3.18 0.49 -2.11
CA ILE A 6 2.24 1.17 -3.00
C ILE A 6 2.45 2.68 -2.89
N ARG A 7 2.75 3.31 -4.02
CA ARG A 7 2.82 4.77 -4.15
C ARG A 7 1.48 5.31 -4.62
N ILE A 8 0.90 6.22 -3.86
CA ILE A 8 -0.43 6.81 -4.07
C ILE A 8 -0.26 8.32 -4.31
N GLY A 9 -0.45 8.75 -5.55
CA GLY A 9 -0.27 10.14 -5.94
C GLY A 9 -1.41 11.06 -5.54
N GLY A 10 -1.10 12.35 -5.36
CA GLY A 10 -2.08 13.44 -5.44
C GLY A 10 -3.21 13.37 -4.41
N SER A 11 -2.88 13.24 -3.12
CA SER A 11 -3.91 13.24 -2.07
C SER A 11 -3.86 14.48 -1.19
N ASN A 12 -5.06 15.03 -0.96
CA ASN A 12 -5.47 16.08 -0.03
C ASN A 12 -4.58 16.14 1.24
N PRO A 13 -4.26 17.33 1.79
CA PRO A 13 -3.24 17.49 2.84
C PRO A 13 -3.67 16.98 4.23
N ASN A 14 -4.65 16.07 4.33
CA ASN A 14 -5.08 15.44 5.58
C ASN A 14 -4.59 13.98 5.66
N PRO A 15 -3.41 13.71 6.25
CA PRO A 15 -2.81 12.37 6.25
C PRO A 15 -3.58 11.38 7.11
N LYS A 16 -4.23 11.84 8.18
CA LYS A 16 -4.97 10.95 9.10
C LYS A 16 -6.22 10.39 8.42
N GLY A 17 -7.04 11.25 7.81
CA GLY A 17 -8.20 10.80 7.04
C GLY A 17 -7.82 9.91 5.86
N ARG A 18 -6.66 10.17 5.24
CA ARG A 18 -6.14 9.35 4.16
C ARG A 18 -5.68 7.97 4.62
N ARG A 19 -5.03 7.86 5.78
CA ARG A 19 -4.64 6.56 6.36
C ARG A 19 -5.85 5.66 6.56
N ASP A 20 -6.92 6.18 7.17
CA ASP A 20 -8.14 5.41 7.45
C ASP A 20 -8.82 4.94 6.15
N GLU A 21 -8.81 5.79 5.11
CA GLU A 21 -9.32 5.42 3.77
C GLU A 21 -8.49 4.29 3.14
N VAL A 22 -7.16 4.42 3.17
CA VAL A 22 -6.24 3.40 2.65
C VAL A 22 -6.40 2.09 3.39
N GLU A 23 -6.50 2.11 4.73
CA GLU A 23 -6.69 0.92 5.55
C GLU A 23 -7.99 0.18 5.19
N LYS A 24 -9.11 0.91 5.05
CA LYS A 24 -10.39 0.32 4.62
C LYS A 24 -10.30 -0.35 3.26
N ILE A 25 -9.63 0.29 2.30
CA ILE A 25 -9.44 -0.28 0.96
C ILE A 25 -8.56 -1.54 1.05
N VAL A 26 -7.45 -1.49 1.80
CA VAL A 26 -6.56 -2.65 1.98
C VAL A 26 -7.31 -3.84 2.59
N GLN A 27 -8.13 -3.60 3.63
CA GLN A 27 -8.96 -4.62 4.28
C GLN A 27 -10.03 -5.18 3.33
N LYS A 28 -10.66 -4.34 2.49
CA LYS A 28 -11.61 -4.78 1.45
C LYS A 28 -10.98 -5.80 0.49
N HIS A 29 -9.67 -5.68 0.23
CA HIS A 29 -8.90 -6.61 -0.61
C HIS A 29 -8.26 -7.76 0.18
N GLY A 30 -8.62 -7.96 1.45
CA GLY A 30 -8.13 -9.05 2.29
C GLY A 30 -6.70 -8.86 2.83
N GLY A 31 -6.08 -7.70 2.60
CA GLY A 31 -4.75 -7.40 3.08
C GLY A 31 -4.74 -6.69 4.43
N THR A 32 -3.54 -6.51 4.98
CA THR A 32 -3.29 -5.70 6.18
C THR A 32 -2.43 -4.48 5.84
N LEU A 33 -2.76 -3.31 6.40
CA LEU A 33 -1.94 -2.10 6.27
C LEU A 33 -0.91 -2.08 7.40
N GLU A 34 0.35 -2.29 7.04
CA GLU A 34 1.46 -2.43 7.99
C GLU A 34 2.21 -1.11 8.19
N GLY A 35 2.20 -0.25 7.17
CA GLY A 35 2.87 1.05 7.21
C GLY A 35 2.19 2.06 6.32
N PHE A 36 2.17 3.31 6.77
CA PHE A 36 1.64 4.44 6.01
C PHE A 36 2.51 5.69 6.24
N TRP A 37 2.92 6.32 5.15
CA TRP A 37 3.72 7.54 5.15
C TRP A 37 3.14 8.57 4.18
N TYR A 38 3.31 9.85 4.49
CA TYR A 38 2.91 10.94 3.61
C TYR A 38 4.07 11.91 3.44
N SER A 39 4.40 12.23 2.18
CA SER A 39 5.34 13.29 1.83
C SER A 39 4.54 14.53 1.43
N TYR A 40 4.65 15.59 2.22
CA TYR A 40 4.04 16.89 1.93
C TYR A 40 4.69 17.58 0.72
N GLU A 41 6.01 17.43 0.59
CA GLU A 41 6.78 17.97 -0.54
C GLU A 41 6.33 17.35 -1.86
N LEU A 42 6.17 16.01 -1.88
CA LEU A 42 5.78 15.28 -3.08
C LEU A 42 4.26 15.12 -3.22
N THR A 43 3.46 15.61 -2.27
CA THR A 43 2.00 15.40 -2.18
C THR A 43 1.58 13.93 -2.42
N THR A 44 2.39 13.02 -1.87
CA THR A 44 2.33 11.58 -2.17
C THR A 44 2.21 10.79 -0.89
N ALA A 45 1.31 9.81 -0.87
CA ALA A 45 1.22 8.82 0.19
C ALA A 45 1.88 7.50 -0.24
N TYR A 46 2.39 6.77 0.75
CA TYR A 46 3.01 5.46 0.59
C TYR A 46 2.34 4.50 1.55
N ALA A 47 2.01 3.30 1.07
CA ALA A 47 1.43 2.24 1.88
C ALA A 47 2.28 0.97 1.76
N LEU A 48 2.57 0.35 2.89
CA LEU A 48 3.11 -1.00 2.96
C LEU A 48 1.95 -1.93 3.34
N THR A 49 1.63 -2.86 2.46
CA THR A 49 0.53 -3.81 2.66
C THR A 49 1.04 -5.24 2.62
N LYS A 50 0.41 -6.10 3.41
CA LYS A 50 0.71 -7.53 3.47
C LYS A 50 -0.48 -8.33 2.97
N ASP A 51 -0.20 -9.33 2.12
CA ASP A 51 -1.15 -10.31 1.61
C ASP A 51 -2.48 -9.75 1.05
N PRO A 52 -2.47 -8.70 0.20
CA PRO A 52 -3.69 -8.35 -0.53
C PRO A 52 -4.05 -9.51 -1.49
N GLY A 53 -5.29 -9.99 -1.43
CA GLY A 53 -5.75 -11.11 -2.26
C GLY A 53 -5.65 -10.82 -3.76
N ASP A 54 -5.90 -9.56 -4.16
CA ASP A 54 -5.65 -9.05 -5.52
C ASP A 54 -4.94 -7.69 -5.44
N ALA A 55 -3.61 -7.72 -5.60
CA ALA A 55 -2.77 -6.53 -5.57
C ALA A 55 -3.08 -5.54 -6.72
N ALA A 56 -3.52 -6.03 -7.88
CA ALA A 56 -3.84 -5.18 -9.03
C ALA A 56 -5.17 -4.45 -8.82
N ALA A 57 -6.18 -5.14 -8.29
CA ALA A 57 -7.44 -4.51 -7.90
C ALA A 57 -7.24 -3.50 -6.75
N LEU A 58 -6.42 -3.83 -5.75
CA LEU A 58 -6.03 -2.91 -4.69
C LEU A 58 -5.38 -1.64 -5.26
N ALA A 59 -4.41 -1.79 -6.17
CA ALA A 59 -3.72 -0.68 -6.79
C ALA A 59 -4.66 0.25 -7.56
N ARG A 60 -5.66 -0.31 -8.26
CA ARG A 60 -6.69 0.45 -8.97
C ARG A 60 -7.58 1.24 -8.01
N ASP A 61 -8.08 0.60 -6.95
CA ASP A 61 -8.93 1.25 -5.95
C ASP A 61 -8.18 2.38 -5.22
N LEU A 62 -6.89 2.19 -4.95
CA LEU A 62 -6.03 3.20 -4.34
C LEU A 62 -5.60 4.32 -5.32
N LYS A 63 -5.92 4.20 -6.62
CA LYS A 63 -5.35 5.05 -7.68
C LYS A 63 -3.83 5.13 -7.59
N ALA A 64 -3.21 3.98 -7.36
CA ALA A 64 -1.77 3.87 -7.19
C ALA A 64 -1.04 4.27 -8.48
N GLN A 65 0.03 5.03 -8.32
CA GLN A 65 0.95 5.37 -9.41
C GLN A 65 1.98 4.26 -9.63
N GLN A 66 2.32 3.53 -8.57
CA GLN A 66 3.32 2.47 -8.62
C GLN A 66 3.03 1.42 -7.55
N VAL A 67 3.32 0.16 -7.87
CA VAL A 67 3.28 -0.98 -6.96
C VAL A 67 4.58 -1.74 -7.11
N ILE A 68 5.22 -2.05 -5.99
CA ILE A 68 6.40 -2.91 -5.92
C ILE A 68 6.02 -4.12 -5.07
N GLU A 69 5.97 -5.30 -5.69
CA GLU A 69 5.82 -6.57 -4.99
C GLU A 69 7.18 -7.01 -4.44
N MET A 70 7.24 -7.23 -3.14
CA MET A 70 8.39 -7.74 -2.43
C MET A 70 8.05 -9.14 -1.94
N ARG A 71 8.69 -10.14 -2.53
CA ARG A 71 8.65 -11.50 -1.99
C ARG A 71 9.69 -11.57 -0.89
N GLY A 72 9.27 -11.99 0.30
CA GLY A 72 10.23 -12.43 1.32
C GLY A 72 11.12 -13.46 0.66
N VAL A 73 12.43 -13.23 0.67
CA VAL A 73 13.38 -14.27 0.30
C VAL A 73 13.17 -15.33 1.38
N ASP A 74 12.45 -16.40 1.06
CA ASP A 74 12.56 -17.60 1.88
C ASP A 74 14.06 -17.88 1.95
N GLU A 75 14.61 -17.91 3.17
CA GLU A 75 15.98 -18.32 3.39
C GLU A 75 16.21 -19.57 2.56
N VAL A 76 17.05 -19.43 1.52
CA VAL A 76 17.44 -20.56 0.69
C VAL A 76 18.21 -21.46 1.63
N GLY A 77 17.51 -22.45 2.19
CA GLY A 77 18.13 -23.57 2.85
C GLY A 77 18.97 -24.28 1.80
N SER A 78 20.30 -24.14 1.91
CA SER A 78 21.32 -25.10 1.47
C SER A 78 22.66 -24.69 2.05
#